data_AF-A0A2H0V5Z2-F1
#
_entry.id   AF-A0A2H0V5Z2-F1
#
_cell.length_a   1.000
_cell.length_b   1.000
_cell.length_c   1.000
_cell.angle_alpha   90.00
_cell.angle_beta   90.00
_cell.angle_gamma   90.00
#
_symmetry.space_group_name_H-M   'P 1'
#
loop_
_entity.id
_entity.type
_entity.pdbx_description
1 polymer ?
#
loop_
_entity_poly.entity_id
_entity_poly.type
_entity_poly.pdbx_seq_one_letter_code
_entity_poly.pdbx_strand_id
1 'polypeptide(L)'
;MVGQTFDQLTENTEFMSFLTEFLNQAVDAANEQKNTEQTDQSWDLDKIRKWLLEIHLTEEDNIDDFIRRSISFDKDGNIVFIGGFPLDSLDLSSLPPNLFTVLGILDINNNPNLKSLPEALGRVSDLRCNNCGLEALPPGLVVERKLICDNNNLQTLPLGIKEVTHLSCKNNKLKELPPFTKVVKKLDCSGNELDALPNELDVWALDCRDNPLKNLLMDLFVSGTLIISETISDHVRQQIEQMVKNEQIADVQYV
;
A
#
# COMPACT_ATOMS: atom_id res chain seq x y z
N MET A 1 40.88 4.38 15.74
CA MET A 1 40.82 3.94 14.33
C MET A 1 40.22 5.08 13.54
N VAL A 2 40.92 5.56 12.52
CA VAL A 2 40.38 6.59 11.62
C VAL A 2 39.39 5.86 10.71
N GLY A 3 38.11 6.21 10.78
CA GLY A 3 37.10 5.65 9.87
C GLY A 3 37.37 6.11 8.44
N GLN A 4 37.23 5.21 7.47
CA GLN A 4 37.29 5.57 6.06
C GLN A 4 36.02 6.33 5.67
N THR A 5 36.17 7.37 4.85
CA THR A 5 35.00 8.08 4.29
C THR A 5 34.35 7.23 3.20
N PHE A 6 33.09 7.51 2.88
CA PHE A 6 32.36 6.78 1.83
C PHE A 6 33.10 6.84 0.48
N ASP A 7 33.67 8.00 0.14
CA ASP A 7 34.46 8.17 -1.08
C ASP A 7 35.71 7.25 -1.09
N GLN A 8 36.37 7.09 0.06
CA GLN A 8 37.52 6.20 0.22
C GLN A 8 37.15 4.72 0.09
N LEU A 9 35.90 4.34 0.39
CA LEU A 9 35.40 2.98 0.21
C LEU A 9 35.08 2.68 -1.25
N THR A 10 34.57 3.66 -2.00
CA THR A 10 34.25 3.49 -3.43
C THR A 10 35.48 3.35 -4.33
N GLU A 11 36.63 3.88 -3.91
CA GLU A 11 37.92 3.71 -4.59
C GLU A 11 38.69 2.45 -4.14
N ASN A 12 38.21 1.76 -3.10
CA ASN A 12 38.84 0.55 -2.58
C ASN A 12 38.38 -0.68 -3.38
N THR A 13 39.26 -1.16 -4.26
CA THR A 13 39.00 -2.32 -5.13
C THR A 13 38.63 -3.59 -4.36
N GLU A 14 39.20 -3.80 -3.17
CA GLU A 14 38.91 -4.99 -2.35
C GLU A 14 37.50 -4.92 -1.76
N PHE A 15 37.10 -3.74 -1.27
CA PHE A 15 35.74 -3.49 -0.78
C PHE A 15 34.69 -3.61 -1.90
N MET A 16 34.96 -3.03 -3.08
CA MET A 16 34.04 -3.12 -4.22
C MET A 16 33.91 -4.54 -4.76
N SER A 17 34.99 -5.32 -4.74
CA SER A 17 34.93 -6.75 -5.09
C SER A 17 34.04 -7.52 -4.11
N PHE A 18 34.23 -7.30 -2.81
CA PHE A 18 33.42 -7.93 -1.76
C PHE A 18 31.94 -7.52 -1.88
N LEU A 19 31.64 -6.24 -2.09
CA LEU A 19 30.29 -5.73 -2.27
C LEU A 19 29.62 -6.35 -3.51
N THR A 20 30.35 -6.48 -4.61
CA THR A 20 29.85 -7.10 -5.85
C THR A 20 29.54 -8.59 -5.63
N GLU A 21 30.44 -9.31 -4.95
CA GLU A 21 30.24 -10.72 -4.63
C GLU A 21 29.04 -10.92 -3.70
N PHE A 22 28.89 -10.07 -2.68
CA PHE A 22 27.74 -10.08 -1.78
C PHE A 22 26.43 -9.80 -2.53
N LEU A 23 26.39 -8.81 -3.41
CA LEU A 23 25.21 -8.50 -4.21
C LEU A 23 24.85 -9.64 -5.17
N ASN A 24 25.84 -10.28 -5.79
CA ASN A 24 25.60 -11.44 -6.66
C ASN A 24 25.06 -12.63 -5.86
N GLN A 25 25.62 -12.93 -4.68
CA GLN A 25 25.10 -13.98 -3.80
C GLN A 25 23.68 -13.68 -3.32
N ALA A 26 23.35 -12.42 -3.03
CA ALA A 26 22.00 -12.03 -2.66
C ALA A 26 21.01 -12.18 -3.83
N VAL A 27 21.45 -11.85 -5.06
CA VAL A 27 20.66 -12.05 -6.28
C VAL A 27 20.48 -13.54 -6.58
N ASP A 28 21.52 -14.36 -6.44
CA ASP A 28 21.47 -15.81 -6.65
C ASP A 28 20.56 -16.47 -5.61
N ALA A 29 20.66 -16.09 -4.33
CA ALA A 29 19.75 -16.58 -3.28
C ALA A 29 18.28 -16.19 -3.56
N ALA A 30 18.03 -14.97 -4.04
CA ALA A 30 16.69 -14.54 -4.46
C ALA A 30 16.18 -15.30 -5.70
N ASN A 31 17.07 -15.68 -6.62
CA ASN A 31 16.73 -16.46 -7.81
C ASN A 31 16.54 -17.96 -7.49
N GLU A 32 17.30 -18.51 -6.54
CA GLU A 32 17.14 -19.89 -6.05
C GLU A 32 15.84 -20.05 -5.26
N GLN A 33 15.45 -19.04 -4.47
CA GLN A 33 14.12 -18.97 -3.85
C GLN A 33 13.00 -18.91 -4.89
N LYS A 34 13.17 -18.12 -5.97
CA LYS A 34 12.20 -18.10 -7.09
C LYS A 34 12.07 -19.43 -7.82
N ASN A 35 13.17 -20.17 -8.00
CA ASN A 35 13.17 -21.43 -8.77
C ASN A 35 12.67 -22.66 -7.97
N THR A 36 12.64 -22.61 -6.64
CA THR A 36 12.24 -23.77 -5.81
C THR A 36 10.77 -23.78 -5.41
N GLU A 37 10.04 -22.66 -5.53
CA GLU A 37 8.60 -22.56 -5.18
C GLU A 37 7.65 -22.53 -6.40
N GLN A 38 8.17 -22.43 -7.62
CA GLN A 38 7.37 -22.06 -8.80
C GLN A 38 6.56 -23.19 -9.48
N THR A 39 6.62 -24.45 -9.01
CA THR A 39 6.03 -25.56 -9.78
C THR A 39 4.66 -26.08 -9.31
N ASP A 40 4.00 -25.49 -8.31
CA ASP A 40 2.62 -25.93 -7.94
C ASP A 40 1.65 -24.84 -7.45
N GLN A 41 2.09 -23.58 -7.33
CA GLN A 41 1.23 -22.52 -6.79
C GLN A 41 0.37 -21.79 -7.83
N SER A 42 0.74 -21.78 -9.11
CA SER A 42 -0.02 -21.02 -10.13
C SER A 42 -1.44 -21.54 -10.36
N TRP A 43 -2.43 -20.64 -10.41
CA TRP A 43 -3.80 -20.95 -10.76
C TRP A 43 -4.05 -20.81 -12.26
N ASP A 44 -4.71 -21.82 -12.83
CA ASP A 44 -5.25 -21.82 -14.18
C ASP A 44 -6.76 -21.49 -14.18
N LEU A 45 -7.38 -21.48 -15.36
CA LEU A 45 -8.82 -21.20 -15.50
C LEU A 45 -9.71 -22.16 -14.71
N ASP A 46 -9.35 -23.43 -14.61
CA ASP A 46 -10.17 -24.43 -13.92
C ASP A 46 -10.12 -24.23 -12.40
N LYS A 47 -8.94 -23.94 -11.84
CA LYS A 47 -8.79 -23.56 -10.42
C LYS A 47 -9.54 -22.26 -10.11
N ILE A 48 -9.44 -21.25 -10.98
CA ILE A 48 -10.19 -19.98 -10.79
C ILE A 48 -11.69 -20.23 -10.87
N ARG A 49 -12.17 -21.01 -11.83
CA ARG A 49 -13.60 -21.36 -11.95
C ARG A 49 -14.10 -22.01 -10.66
N LYS A 50 -13.38 -23.01 -10.17
CA LYS A 50 -13.74 -23.71 -8.94
C LYS A 50 -13.79 -22.75 -7.75
N TRP A 51 -12.77 -21.91 -7.59
CA TRP A 51 -12.71 -20.91 -6.53
C TRP A 51 -13.89 -19.92 -6.59
N LEU A 52 -14.23 -19.41 -7.78
CA LEU A 52 -15.36 -18.48 -7.96
C LEU A 52 -16.70 -19.07 -7.54
N LEU A 53 -16.91 -20.37 -7.79
CA LEU A 53 -18.10 -21.10 -7.32
C LEU A 53 -18.06 -21.33 -5.81
N GLU A 54 -16.90 -21.71 -5.25
CA GLU A 54 -16.72 -21.94 -3.81
C GLU A 54 -17.02 -20.68 -2.99
N ILE A 55 -16.63 -19.49 -3.48
CA ILE A 55 -16.91 -18.20 -2.82
C ILE A 55 -18.28 -17.62 -3.20
N HIS A 56 -19.06 -18.32 -4.04
CA HIS A 56 -20.39 -17.91 -4.48
C HIS A 56 -20.44 -16.53 -5.16
N LEU A 57 -19.39 -16.14 -5.88
CA LEU A 57 -19.34 -14.82 -6.55
C LEU A 57 -20.28 -14.76 -7.77
N THR A 58 -20.49 -15.90 -8.43
CA THR A 58 -21.40 -16.06 -9.56
C THR A 58 -22.04 -17.44 -9.52
N GLU A 59 -23.26 -17.54 -10.07
CA GLU A 59 -23.94 -18.81 -10.30
C GLU A 59 -23.24 -19.62 -11.41
N GLU A 60 -23.39 -20.95 -11.38
CA GLU A 60 -22.81 -21.86 -12.37
C GLU A 60 -23.21 -21.50 -13.80
N ASP A 61 -24.47 -21.12 -14.04
CA ASP A 61 -24.96 -20.77 -15.38
C ASP A 61 -24.30 -19.51 -15.97
N ASN A 62 -23.75 -18.65 -15.12
CA ASN A 62 -23.16 -17.36 -15.52
C ASN A 62 -21.62 -17.35 -15.46
N ILE A 63 -20.99 -18.40 -14.92
CA ILE A 63 -19.55 -18.38 -14.63
C ILE A 63 -18.69 -18.24 -15.89
N ASP A 64 -19.10 -18.86 -16.99
CA ASP A 64 -18.32 -18.83 -18.23
C ASP A 64 -18.35 -17.44 -18.87
N ASP A 65 -19.50 -16.74 -18.86
CA ASP A 65 -19.55 -15.35 -19.35
C ASP A 65 -18.77 -14.42 -18.43
N PHE A 66 -18.85 -14.62 -17.11
CA PHE A 66 -18.08 -13.85 -16.14
C PHE A 66 -16.58 -14.01 -16.37
N ILE A 67 -16.07 -15.25 -16.42
CA ILE A 67 -14.65 -15.54 -16.67
C ILE A 67 -14.21 -14.91 -17.99
N ARG A 68 -14.97 -15.12 -19.07
CA ARG A 68 -14.65 -14.60 -20.41
C ARG A 68 -14.50 -13.08 -20.45
N ARG A 69 -15.27 -12.35 -19.63
CA ARG A 69 -15.29 -10.89 -19.61
C ARG A 69 -14.32 -10.27 -18.61
N SER A 70 -14.03 -10.98 -17.52
CA SER A 70 -13.38 -10.42 -16.35
C SER A 70 -12.01 -11.02 -16.06
N ILE A 71 -11.66 -12.17 -16.64
CA ILE A 71 -10.39 -12.85 -16.36
C ILE A 71 -9.61 -13.07 -17.66
N SER A 72 -8.34 -12.69 -17.64
CA SER A 72 -7.39 -12.94 -18.71
C SER A 72 -6.03 -13.33 -18.14
N PHE A 73 -5.14 -13.81 -18.99
CA PHE A 73 -3.76 -14.13 -18.63
C PHE A 73 -2.81 -13.29 -19.47
N ASP A 74 -1.75 -12.78 -18.85
CA ASP A 74 -0.66 -12.17 -19.61
C ASP A 74 0.22 -13.24 -20.28
N LYS A 75 1.24 -12.79 -21.02
CA LYS A 75 2.18 -13.66 -21.73
C LYS A 75 3.00 -14.59 -20.82
N ASP A 76 3.09 -14.25 -19.53
CA ASP A 76 3.89 -14.97 -18.53
C ASP A 76 2.99 -15.89 -17.68
N GLY A 77 1.69 -15.96 -18.00
CA GLY A 77 0.72 -16.81 -17.30
C GLY A 77 0.18 -16.21 -16.00
N ASN A 78 0.36 -14.91 -15.77
CA ASN A 78 -0.23 -14.24 -14.62
C ASN A 78 -1.68 -13.85 -14.87
N ILE A 79 -2.47 -13.91 -13.81
CA ILE A 79 -3.90 -13.56 -13.87
C ILE A 79 -4.04 -12.03 -13.89
N VAL A 80 -4.87 -11.57 -14.82
CA VAL A 80 -5.33 -10.20 -14.95
C VAL A 80 -6.84 -10.16 -14.78
N PHE A 81 -7.27 -9.51 -13.71
CA PHE A 81 -8.66 -9.19 -13.44
C PHE A 81 -9.05 -7.91 -14.17
N ILE A 82 -10.15 -7.94 -14.91
CA ILE A 82 -10.67 -6.84 -15.72
C ILE A 82 -12.02 -6.41 -15.14
N GLY A 83 -12.14 -5.16 -14.72
CA GLY A 83 -13.35 -4.62 -14.09
C GLY A 83 -13.32 -4.69 -12.56
N GLY A 84 -14.51 -4.55 -11.96
CA GLY A 84 -14.68 -4.57 -10.51
C GLY A 84 -14.92 -5.99 -9.98
N PHE A 85 -14.20 -6.36 -8.92
CA PHE A 85 -14.30 -7.63 -8.21
C PHE A 85 -14.78 -7.36 -6.77
N PRO A 86 -16.09 -7.47 -6.51
CA PRO A 86 -16.68 -7.30 -5.19
C PRO A 86 -16.52 -8.61 -4.41
N LEU A 87 -15.38 -8.75 -3.75
CA LEU A 87 -15.00 -9.90 -2.94
C LEU A 87 -15.15 -9.61 -1.43
N ASP A 88 -15.97 -8.63 -1.07
CA ASP A 88 -16.15 -8.22 0.31
C ASP A 88 -17.00 -9.22 1.10
N SER A 89 -16.61 -9.50 2.35
CA SER A 89 -17.36 -10.35 3.29
C SER A 89 -17.62 -11.78 2.80
N LEU A 90 -16.73 -12.34 1.97
CA LEU A 90 -16.85 -13.70 1.40
C LEU A 90 -16.10 -14.77 2.20
N ASP A 91 -15.63 -14.45 3.40
CA ASP A 91 -14.80 -15.32 4.23
C ASP A 91 -13.55 -15.85 3.51
N LEU A 92 -12.94 -15.00 2.67
CA LEU A 92 -11.79 -15.38 1.88
C LEU A 92 -10.61 -15.77 2.77
N SER A 93 -9.97 -16.89 2.43
CA SER A 93 -8.69 -17.31 3.01
C SER A 93 -7.51 -17.02 2.09
N SER A 94 -7.74 -16.89 0.78
CA SER A 94 -6.73 -16.59 -0.22
C SER A 94 -7.35 -15.99 -1.49
N LEU A 95 -6.51 -15.29 -2.25
CA LEU A 95 -6.74 -14.89 -3.64
C LEU A 95 -5.87 -15.76 -4.56
N PRO A 96 -6.09 -15.76 -5.89
CA PRO A 96 -5.21 -16.45 -6.81
C PRO A 96 -3.75 -15.99 -6.62
N PRO A 97 -2.79 -16.89 -6.35
CA PRO A 97 -1.43 -16.52 -5.99
C PRO A 97 -0.63 -15.90 -7.14
N ASN A 98 -1.00 -16.20 -8.39
CA ASN A 98 -0.50 -15.54 -9.60
C ASN A 98 -1.41 -14.37 -10.07
N LEU A 99 -2.28 -13.83 -9.21
CA LEU A 99 -2.98 -12.57 -9.48
C LEU A 99 -1.97 -11.42 -9.49
N PHE A 100 -1.72 -10.87 -10.67
CA PHE A 100 -0.68 -9.87 -10.88
C PHE A 100 -1.25 -8.48 -11.11
N THR A 101 -2.38 -8.36 -11.81
CA THR A 101 -2.99 -7.06 -12.14
C THR A 101 -4.50 -7.07 -11.99
N VAL A 102 -5.04 -5.97 -11.44
CA VAL A 102 -6.48 -5.68 -11.42
C VAL A 102 -6.73 -4.36 -12.14
N LEU A 103 -7.32 -4.44 -13.34
CA LEU A 103 -7.76 -3.31 -14.16
C LEU A 103 -9.15 -2.86 -13.73
N GLY A 104 -9.26 -2.35 -12.51
CA GLY A 104 -10.51 -1.92 -11.91
C GLY A 104 -10.45 -1.88 -10.39
N ILE A 105 -11.55 -2.25 -9.74
CA ILE A 105 -11.69 -2.22 -8.29
C ILE A 105 -11.50 -3.63 -7.75
N LEU A 106 -10.53 -3.84 -6.87
CA LEU A 106 -10.48 -5.02 -6.01
C LEU A 106 -11.05 -4.64 -4.64
N ASP A 107 -12.26 -5.11 -4.34
CA ASP A 107 -12.89 -4.89 -3.04
C ASP A 107 -12.87 -6.18 -2.25
N ILE A 108 -11.97 -6.29 -1.26
CA ILE A 108 -11.80 -7.47 -0.41
C ILE A 108 -12.11 -7.15 1.05
N ASN A 109 -12.88 -6.10 1.33
CA ASN A 109 -13.19 -5.69 2.70
C ASN A 109 -13.77 -6.85 3.53
N ASN A 110 -13.53 -6.82 4.84
CA ASN A 110 -14.15 -7.73 5.81
C ASN A 110 -13.86 -9.22 5.54
N ASN A 111 -12.65 -9.55 5.10
CA ASN A 111 -12.18 -10.92 5.02
C ASN A 111 -11.09 -11.16 6.08
N PRO A 112 -11.45 -11.38 7.36
CA PRO A 112 -10.47 -11.50 8.46
C PRO A 112 -9.59 -12.76 8.36
N ASN A 113 -10.00 -13.74 7.55
CA ASN A 113 -9.23 -14.95 7.28
C ASN A 113 -8.22 -14.78 6.13
N LEU A 114 -8.27 -13.65 5.40
CA LEU A 114 -7.35 -13.32 4.32
C LEU A 114 -6.06 -12.76 4.91
N LYS A 115 -5.17 -13.66 5.35
CA LYS A 115 -3.93 -13.31 6.06
C LYS A 115 -2.97 -12.45 5.25
N SER A 116 -2.99 -12.58 3.93
CA SER A 116 -2.15 -11.83 3.02
C SER A 116 -2.79 -11.67 1.65
N LEU A 117 -2.35 -10.65 0.93
CA LEU A 117 -2.54 -10.54 -0.52
C LEU A 117 -1.47 -11.38 -1.24
N PRO A 118 -1.72 -11.81 -2.51
CA PRO A 118 -0.71 -12.46 -3.34
C PRO A 118 0.54 -11.59 -3.45
N GLU A 119 1.72 -12.15 -3.21
CA GLU A 119 2.98 -11.41 -3.33
C GLU A 119 3.21 -10.89 -4.76
N ALA A 120 2.72 -11.64 -5.75
CA ALA A 120 2.78 -11.27 -7.17
C ALA A 120 1.89 -10.07 -7.53
N LEU A 121 0.97 -9.63 -6.66
CA LEU A 121 0.05 -8.54 -6.99
C LEU A 121 0.81 -7.22 -7.15
N GLY A 122 1.13 -6.88 -8.39
CA GLY A 122 1.97 -5.73 -8.72
C GLY A 122 1.19 -4.46 -9.02
N ARG A 123 -0.06 -4.57 -9.50
CA ARG A 123 -0.83 -3.38 -9.92
C ARG A 123 -2.33 -3.50 -9.69
N VAL A 124 -2.92 -2.46 -9.11
CA VAL A 124 -4.36 -2.34 -8.92
C VAL A 124 -4.80 -0.90 -9.19
N SER A 125 -5.89 -0.68 -9.92
CA SER A 125 -6.40 0.70 -10.09
C SER A 125 -6.98 1.25 -8.77
N ASP A 126 -7.88 0.51 -8.13
CA ASP A 126 -8.47 0.83 -6.82
C ASP A 126 -8.46 -0.40 -5.92
N LEU A 127 -7.90 -0.29 -4.70
CA LEU A 127 -7.87 -1.37 -3.71
C LEU A 127 -8.66 -0.96 -2.46
N ARG A 128 -9.57 -1.84 -2.03
CA ARG A 128 -10.24 -1.75 -0.73
C ARG A 128 -10.02 -3.04 0.04
N CYS A 129 -9.37 -2.94 1.19
CA CYS A 129 -9.00 -4.08 2.02
C CYS A 129 -9.16 -3.81 3.52
N ASN A 130 -10.26 -3.16 3.87
CA ASN A 130 -10.60 -2.84 5.25
C ASN A 130 -10.87 -4.10 6.07
N ASN A 131 -10.51 -4.10 7.35
CA ASN A 131 -10.87 -5.16 8.31
C ASN A 131 -10.45 -6.58 7.88
N CYS A 132 -9.27 -6.73 7.27
CA CYS A 132 -8.74 -8.04 6.87
C CYS A 132 -7.69 -8.59 7.85
N GLY A 133 -7.21 -7.76 8.79
CA GLY A 133 -6.15 -8.13 9.72
C GLY A 133 -4.76 -8.20 9.08
N LEU A 134 -4.59 -7.61 7.88
CA LEU A 134 -3.34 -7.65 7.11
C LEU A 134 -2.18 -7.02 7.88
N GLU A 135 -1.03 -7.69 7.88
CA GLU A 135 0.21 -7.16 8.48
C GLU A 135 1.08 -6.42 7.47
N ALA A 136 0.93 -6.74 6.18
CA ALA A 136 1.63 -6.09 5.08
C ALA A 136 0.78 -6.10 3.80
N LEU A 137 1.05 -5.13 2.93
CA LEU A 137 0.67 -5.18 1.51
C LEU A 137 1.89 -5.66 0.69
N PRO A 138 1.68 -6.21 -0.51
CA PRO A 138 2.79 -6.66 -1.35
C PRO A 138 3.77 -5.51 -1.61
N PRO A 139 5.09 -5.72 -1.41
CA PRO A 139 6.06 -4.63 -1.43
C PRO A 139 6.18 -3.94 -2.80
N GLY A 140 5.92 -4.69 -3.88
CA GLY A 140 5.90 -4.18 -5.26
C GLY A 140 4.56 -3.59 -5.71
N LEU A 141 3.55 -3.53 -4.83
CA LEU A 141 2.21 -3.09 -5.21
C LEU A 141 2.19 -1.62 -5.61
N VAL A 142 1.68 -1.36 -6.81
CA VAL A 142 1.33 -0.02 -7.31
C VAL A 142 -0.18 0.15 -7.31
N VAL A 143 -0.66 1.21 -6.63
CA VAL A 143 -2.08 1.60 -6.68
C VAL A 143 -2.22 2.90 -7.47
N GLU A 144 -3.07 2.89 -8.49
CA GLU A 144 -3.11 3.98 -9.46
C GLU A 144 -4.05 5.13 -9.05
N ARG A 145 -5.14 4.87 -8.31
CA ARG A 145 -6.15 5.89 -8.01
C ARG A 145 -6.54 5.98 -6.55
N LYS A 146 -6.91 4.87 -5.92
CA LYS A 146 -7.48 4.86 -4.57
C LYS A 146 -7.07 3.63 -3.77
N LEU A 147 -6.55 3.85 -2.56
CA LEU A 147 -6.25 2.81 -1.58
C LEU A 147 -7.05 3.09 -0.31
N ILE A 148 -7.84 2.10 0.13
CA ILE A 148 -8.56 2.11 1.41
C ILE A 148 -8.19 0.82 2.16
N CYS A 149 -7.37 0.92 3.19
CA CYS A 149 -6.82 -0.22 3.94
C CYS A 149 -7.01 -0.06 5.45
N ASP A 150 -8.14 0.50 5.87
CA ASP A 150 -8.40 0.85 7.26
C ASP A 150 -8.55 -0.39 8.15
N ASN A 151 -8.22 -0.25 9.43
CA ASN A 151 -8.39 -1.28 10.46
C ASN A 151 -7.65 -2.58 10.10
N ASN A 152 -6.36 -2.47 9.82
CA ASN A 152 -5.45 -3.59 9.65
C ASN A 152 -4.29 -3.47 10.66
N ASN A 153 -3.28 -4.33 10.52
CA ASN A 153 -2.07 -4.31 11.35
C ASN A 153 -0.85 -3.81 10.55
N LEU A 154 -1.06 -2.99 9.51
CA LEU A 154 0.00 -2.55 8.62
C LEU A 154 1.02 -1.70 9.38
N GLN A 155 2.30 -2.03 9.24
CA GLN A 155 3.41 -1.26 9.82
C GLN A 155 4.03 -0.29 8.81
N THR A 156 3.90 -0.60 7.52
CA THR A 156 4.37 0.21 6.40
C THR A 156 3.37 0.14 5.24
N LEU A 157 3.46 1.10 4.32
CA LEU A 157 2.79 1.04 3.03
C LEU A 157 3.84 0.88 1.91
N PRO A 158 3.51 0.22 0.79
CA PRO A 158 4.42 0.10 -0.35
C PRO A 158 4.82 1.46 -0.93
N LEU A 159 6.07 1.58 -1.41
CA LEU A 159 6.55 2.80 -2.10
C LEU A 159 5.81 3.07 -3.41
N GLY A 160 5.12 2.08 -3.97
CA GLY A 160 4.24 2.23 -5.13
C GLY A 160 3.00 3.10 -4.88
N ILE A 161 2.69 3.44 -3.62
CA ILE A 161 1.57 4.30 -3.22
C ILE A 161 2.01 5.78 -3.23
N LYS A 162 2.40 6.30 -4.40
CA LYS A 162 2.96 7.66 -4.53
C LYS A 162 2.11 8.65 -5.33
N GLU A 163 1.12 8.16 -6.09
CA GLU A 163 0.30 8.99 -7.00
C GLU A 163 -1.22 8.81 -6.79
N VAL A 164 -1.63 8.30 -5.63
CA VAL A 164 -3.05 8.07 -5.34
C VAL A 164 -3.82 9.36 -5.12
N THR A 165 -5.05 9.43 -5.62
CA THR A 165 -5.93 10.59 -5.38
C THR A 165 -6.60 10.54 -4.00
N HIS A 166 -6.79 9.34 -3.46
CA HIS A 166 -7.43 9.10 -2.18
C HIS A 166 -6.71 7.96 -1.46
N LEU A 167 -6.22 8.23 -0.25
CA LEU A 167 -5.61 7.25 0.63
C LEU A 167 -6.33 7.28 1.98
N SER A 168 -6.83 6.13 2.40
CA SER A 168 -7.27 5.89 3.77
C SER A 168 -6.50 4.69 4.31
N CYS A 169 -5.71 4.91 5.35
CA CYS A 169 -4.96 3.88 6.06
C CYS A 169 -5.21 3.97 7.58
N LYS A 170 -6.42 4.39 7.93
CA LYS A 170 -6.84 4.64 9.31
C LYS A 170 -6.70 3.39 10.17
N ASN A 171 -6.40 3.57 11.47
CA ASN A 171 -6.35 2.49 12.45
C ASN A 171 -5.41 1.36 12.01
N ASN A 172 -4.15 1.70 11.81
CA ASN A 172 -3.06 0.75 11.53
C ASN A 172 -1.92 0.98 12.54
N LYS A 173 -0.72 0.47 12.26
CA LYS A 173 0.49 0.63 13.10
C LYS A 173 1.59 1.35 12.32
N LEU A 174 1.20 2.25 11.41
CA LEU A 174 2.14 2.94 10.54
C LEU A 174 2.98 3.92 11.35
N LYS A 175 4.30 3.84 11.19
CA LYS A 175 5.26 4.79 11.80
C LYS A 175 5.70 5.88 10.82
N GLU A 176 5.55 5.59 9.54
CA GLU A 176 5.84 6.51 8.43
C GLU A 176 4.83 6.29 7.31
N LEU A 177 4.63 7.34 6.51
CA LEU A 177 3.91 7.27 5.24
C LEU A 177 4.92 7.31 4.09
N PRO A 178 4.61 6.70 2.93
CA PRO A 178 5.48 6.76 1.78
C PRO A 178 5.60 8.21 1.25
N PRO A 179 6.69 8.55 0.55
CA PRO A 179 6.80 9.86 -0.08
C PRO A 179 5.79 9.98 -1.22
N PHE A 180 4.92 10.99 -1.16
CA PHE A 180 3.96 11.26 -2.22
C PHE A 180 4.59 12.13 -3.30
N THR A 181 4.44 11.75 -4.57
CA THR A 181 4.98 12.52 -5.71
C THR A 181 3.93 13.36 -6.42
N LYS A 182 2.64 13.18 -6.09
CA LYS A 182 1.52 13.97 -6.58
C LYS A 182 0.59 14.33 -5.43
N VAL A 183 -0.14 15.43 -5.61
CA VAL A 183 -1.16 15.93 -4.69
C VAL A 183 -2.19 14.82 -4.42
N VAL A 184 -2.22 14.32 -3.20
CA VAL A 184 -3.27 13.43 -2.71
C VAL A 184 -4.48 14.30 -2.40
N LYS A 185 -5.64 14.08 -3.01
CA LYS A 185 -6.82 14.92 -2.68
C LYS A 185 -7.26 14.70 -1.24
N LYS A 186 -7.32 13.44 -0.80
CA LYS A 186 -7.73 13.11 0.57
C LYS A 186 -6.81 12.06 1.18
N LEU A 187 -6.26 12.38 2.33
CA LEU A 187 -5.45 11.49 3.16
C LEU A 187 -6.11 11.35 4.53
N ASP A 188 -6.53 10.14 4.87
CA ASP A 188 -6.88 9.76 6.24
C ASP A 188 -5.82 8.76 6.74
N CYS A 189 -4.96 9.24 7.64
CA CYS A 189 -3.97 8.44 8.33
C CYS A 189 -4.23 8.39 9.83
N SER A 190 -5.48 8.65 10.26
CA SER A 190 -5.83 8.71 11.68
C SER A 190 -5.62 7.38 12.41
N GLY A 191 -5.31 7.42 13.70
CA GLY A 191 -5.12 6.22 14.52
C GLY A 191 -3.92 5.37 14.09
N ASN A 192 -2.76 6.00 13.93
CA ASN A 192 -1.50 5.34 13.61
C ASN A 192 -0.41 5.75 14.62
N GLU A 193 0.84 5.34 14.37
CA GLU A 193 2.00 5.64 15.21
C GLU A 193 2.91 6.71 14.57
N LEU A 194 2.36 7.59 13.73
CA LEU A 194 3.13 8.61 13.01
C LEU A 194 3.62 9.69 13.99
N ASP A 195 4.93 9.90 14.06
CA ASP A 195 5.50 11.01 14.82
C ASP A 195 5.84 12.24 13.97
N ALA A 196 5.79 12.08 12.64
CA ALA A 196 5.87 13.12 11.64
C ALA A 196 5.03 12.78 10.40
N LEU A 197 4.67 13.80 9.61
CA LEU A 197 4.10 13.63 8.28
C LEU A 197 5.20 13.72 7.21
N PRO A 198 4.99 13.17 5.99
CA PRO A 198 5.93 13.32 4.89
C PRO A 198 6.23 14.79 4.55
N ASN A 199 7.46 15.05 4.10
CA ASN A 199 7.84 16.32 3.51
C ASN A 199 7.00 16.60 2.25
N GLU A 200 6.86 17.88 1.90
CA GLU A 200 6.17 18.36 0.70
C GLU A 200 4.74 17.82 0.54
N LEU A 201 4.05 17.57 1.67
CA LEU A 201 2.69 17.06 1.67
C LEU A 201 1.70 18.16 1.29
N ASP A 202 1.17 18.08 0.07
CA ASP A 202 0.10 18.95 -0.44
C ASP A 202 -1.18 18.13 -0.66
N VAL A 203 -2.23 18.45 0.10
CA VAL A 203 -3.52 17.74 0.08
C VAL A 203 -4.71 18.69 0.17
N TRP A 204 -5.88 18.23 -0.29
CA TRP A 204 -7.13 18.98 -0.07
C TRP A 204 -7.72 18.71 1.32
N ALA A 205 -7.69 17.47 1.79
CA ALA A 205 -8.15 17.14 3.14
C ALA A 205 -7.20 16.15 3.80
N LEU A 206 -6.88 16.41 5.06
CA LEU A 206 -6.01 15.60 5.89
C LEU A 206 -6.71 15.27 7.22
N ASP A 207 -6.91 13.99 7.52
CA ASP A 207 -7.19 13.53 8.88
C ASP A 207 -5.96 12.80 9.40
N CYS A 208 -5.27 13.41 10.37
CA CYS A 208 -4.09 12.84 11.02
C CYS A 208 -4.29 12.71 12.54
N ARG A 209 -5.54 12.68 13.00
CA ARG A 209 -5.87 12.45 14.42
C ARG A 209 -5.27 11.17 14.97
N ASP A 210 -5.15 11.13 16.28
CA ASP A 210 -4.75 9.95 17.03
C ASP A 210 -3.40 9.40 16.56
N ASN A 211 -2.48 10.32 16.26
CA ASN A 211 -1.08 10.06 15.96
C ASN A 211 -0.19 10.86 16.95
N PRO A 212 0.95 10.30 17.39
CA PRO A 212 1.89 10.96 18.29
C PRO A 212 2.77 12.02 17.57
N LEU A 213 2.17 12.88 16.74
CA LEU A 213 2.87 13.89 15.96
C LEU A 213 3.63 14.87 16.87
N LYS A 214 4.94 14.98 16.66
CA LYS A 214 5.81 15.87 17.44
C LYS A 214 5.95 17.25 16.79
N ASN A 215 5.87 17.30 15.46
CA ASN A 215 6.04 18.49 14.65
C ASN A 215 5.29 18.36 13.32
N LEU A 216 4.94 19.50 12.74
CA LEU A 216 4.53 19.62 11.33
C LEU A 216 5.62 20.36 10.57
N LEU A 217 5.90 19.92 9.35
CA LEU A 217 6.90 20.56 8.50
C LEU A 217 6.29 21.76 7.78
N MET A 218 7.09 22.80 7.55
CA MET A 218 6.62 24.08 6.99
C MET A 218 6.19 24.00 5.52
N ASP A 219 6.49 22.88 4.85
CA ASP A 219 6.09 22.55 3.48
C ASP A 219 4.77 21.73 3.43
N LEU A 220 4.05 21.63 4.56
CA LEU A 220 2.68 21.11 4.61
C LEU A 220 1.68 22.13 4.03
N PHE A 221 0.87 21.69 3.07
CA PHE A 221 -0.25 22.45 2.51
C PHE A 221 -1.54 21.64 2.59
N VAL A 222 -2.59 22.25 3.16
CA VAL A 222 -3.94 21.68 3.28
C VAL A 222 -4.95 22.68 2.73
N SER A 223 -5.28 22.56 1.44
CA SER A 223 -6.16 23.51 0.74
C SER A 223 -7.61 23.51 1.23
N GLY A 224 -8.04 22.45 1.93
CA GLY A 224 -9.34 22.33 2.56
C GLY A 224 -9.20 22.18 4.07
N THR A 225 -9.58 21.03 4.61
CA THR A 225 -9.66 20.82 6.06
C THR A 225 -8.52 19.93 6.58
N LEU A 226 -7.83 20.43 7.61
CA LEU A 226 -6.99 19.63 8.50
C LEU A 226 -7.82 19.20 9.71
N ILE A 227 -7.95 17.90 9.92
CA ILE A 227 -8.55 17.30 11.11
C ILE A 227 -7.41 16.73 11.96
N ILE A 228 -7.28 17.19 13.20
CA ILE A 228 -6.19 16.83 14.11
C ILE A 228 -6.68 16.75 15.55
N SER A 229 -6.00 15.98 16.41
CA SER A 229 -6.50 15.72 17.77
C SER A 229 -6.47 16.98 18.62
N GLU A 230 -7.44 17.14 19.52
CA GLU A 230 -7.40 18.21 20.53
C GLU A 230 -6.17 18.14 21.44
N THR A 231 -5.66 16.92 21.66
CA THR A 231 -4.59 16.56 22.61
C THR A 231 -3.16 16.77 22.09
N ILE A 232 -2.98 17.42 20.93
CA ILE A 232 -1.65 17.78 20.39
C ILE A 232 -0.86 18.69 21.34
N SER A 233 0.47 18.68 21.18
CA SER A 233 1.35 19.59 21.95
C SER A 233 1.14 21.07 21.58
N ASP A 234 1.45 21.97 22.51
CA ASP A 234 1.45 23.42 22.26
C ASP A 234 2.36 23.81 21.10
N HIS A 235 3.46 23.08 20.90
CA HIS A 235 4.37 23.29 19.78
C HIS A 235 3.67 23.05 18.44
N VAL A 236 3.03 21.88 18.27
CA VAL A 236 2.28 21.55 17.05
C VAL A 236 1.13 22.54 16.84
N ARG A 237 0.43 22.93 17.91
CA ARG A 237 -0.64 23.93 17.84
C ARG A 237 -0.14 25.28 17.31
N GLN A 238 1.00 25.78 17.79
CA GLN A 238 1.62 27.02 17.29
C GLN A 238 2.05 26.90 15.82
N GLN A 239 2.55 25.74 15.39
CA GLN A 239 2.88 25.50 13.97
C GLN A 239 1.62 25.61 13.09
N ILE A 240 0.50 24.99 13.51
CA ILE A 240 -0.78 25.08 12.79
C ILE A 240 -1.26 26.53 12.72
N GLU A 241 -1.25 27.27 13.83
CA GLU A 241 -1.64 28.67 13.85
C GLU A 241 -0.81 29.53 12.87
N GLN A 242 0.49 29.26 12.77
CA GLN A 242 1.35 29.94 11.81
C GLN A 242 1.02 29.55 10.36
N MET A 243 0.78 28.27 10.10
CA MET A 243 0.39 27.78 8.77
C MET A 243 -0.96 28.36 8.32
N VAL A 244 -1.93 28.51 9.22
CA VAL A 244 -3.21 29.18 8.94
C VAL A 244 -2.99 30.66 8.60
N LYS A 245 -2.16 31.39 9.35
CA LYS A 245 -1.81 32.79 9.04
C LYS A 245 -1.11 32.94 7.68
N ASN A 246 -0.37 31.91 7.27
CA ASN A 246 0.32 31.85 6.00
C ASN A 246 -0.58 31.34 4.84
N GLU A 247 -1.87 31.11 5.09
CA GLU A 247 -2.82 30.56 4.11
C GLU A 247 -2.43 29.15 3.58
N GLN A 248 -1.61 28.41 4.35
CA GLN A 248 -1.21 27.04 4.00
C GLN A 248 -2.27 26.02 4.40
N ILE A 249 -3.06 26.32 5.43
CA ILE A 249 -4.18 25.48 5.89
C ILE A 249 -5.45 26.33 5.87
N ALA A 250 -6.45 25.93 5.09
CA ALA A 250 -7.67 26.72 4.91
C ALA A 250 -8.65 26.58 6.08
N ASP A 251 -8.80 25.38 6.64
CA ASP A 251 -9.69 25.08 7.76
C ASP A 251 -9.04 24.06 8.71
N VAL A 252 -9.29 24.20 10.01
CA VAL A 252 -8.76 23.30 11.06
C VAL A 252 -9.89 22.85 11.97
N GLN A 253 -10.02 21.53 12.12
CA GLN A 253 -10.93 20.88 13.05
C GLN A 253 -10.13 20.13 14.11
N TYR A 254 -10.22 20.62 15.35
CA TYR A 254 -9.72 19.88 16.51
C TYR A 254 -10.84 18.95 17.00
N VAL A 255 -10.57 17.65 17.08
CA VAL A 255 -11.53 16.60 17.51
C VAL A 255 -10.90 15.64 18.51
#